data_AF-A0A9C8ZU36-F1
#
_entry.id   AF-A0A9C8ZU36-F1
#
_cell.length_a   1.000
_cell.length_b   1.000
_cell.length_c   1.000
_cell.angle_alpha   90.00
_cell.angle_beta   90.00
_cell.angle_gamma   90.00
#
_symmetry.space_group_name_H-M   'P 1'
#
loop_
_entity.id
_entity.type
_entity.pdbx_description
1 polymer ?
#
loop_
_entity_poly.entity_id
_entity_poly.type
_entity_poly.pdbx_seq_one_letter_code
_entity_poly.pdbx_strand_id
1 'polypeptide(L)'
;MRRQGFNNASCPLFGQEDICTVSLLLQPGVLSEDNRLLLWEKASLKSAYYPGFLITAADDLPHKVDKHESYADLSLHLAELIEQGNSVAQCYLWCHSENGQSFFHIIKLALKRPSQQDVVVTLFNAIGQKFDSLGLSRSFRSIEDLQMFNSEVFDGDSSEEFSHLTDEVREINTLFPDSKDRVLAMLGLAQMSETLLDPLFGGAECPGSVMRKRIKPVSEPLLGMVAKLEEK
;
A
#
# COMPACT_ATOMS: atom_id res chain seq x y z
N MET A 1 16.99 -30.97 -42.67
CA MET A 1 15.70 -30.25 -42.78
C MET A 1 14.60 -31.02 -42.05
N ARG A 2 14.32 -30.69 -40.78
CA ARG A 2 13.03 -30.91 -40.10
C ARG A 2 13.00 -29.95 -38.90
N ARG A 3 12.26 -28.84 -39.02
CA ARG A 3 11.91 -27.96 -37.90
C ARG A 3 10.68 -28.58 -37.24
N GLN A 4 10.79 -28.95 -35.96
CA GLN A 4 9.64 -29.29 -35.12
C GLN A 4 9.20 -28.07 -34.33
N GLY A 5 7.90 -28.03 -34.04
CA GLY A 5 7.12 -26.84 -33.75
C GLY A 5 7.51 -26.10 -32.49
N PHE A 6 7.53 -24.77 -32.60
CA PHE A 6 7.30 -23.89 -31.47
C PHE A 6 5.82 -24.00 -31.11
N ASN A 7 5.55 -24.57 -29.94
CA ASN A 7 4.23 -24.57 -29.32
C ASN A 7 3.87 -23.12 -28.97
N ASN A 8 2.72 -22.66 -29.47
CA ASN A 8 2.08 -21.43 -29.07
C ASN A 8 1.83 -21.45 -27.54
N ALA A 9 2.58 -20.63 -26.81
CA ALA A 9 2.21 -20.23 -25.47
C ALA A 9 1.08 -19.20 -25.59
N SER A 10 -0.17 -19.66 -25.46
CA SER A 10 -1.31 -18.80 -25.16
C SER A 10 -1.18 -18.35 -23.71
N CYS A 11 -0.89 -17.07 -23.49
CA CYS A 11 -0.93 -16.46 -22.16
C CYS A 11 -1.69 -15.13 -22.27
N PRO A 12 -2.92 -15.01 -21.71
CA PRO A 12 -3.61 -13.73 -21.66
C PRO A 12 -3.17 -12.97 -20.41
N LEU A 13 -2.03 -12.26 -20.46
CA LEU A 13 -1.50 -11.40 -19.39
C LEU A 13 -1.91 -9.93 -19.54
N PHE A 14 -3.15 -9.66 -19.97
CA PHE A 14 -3.59 -8.30 -20.30
C PHE A 14 -3.52 -7.30 -19.11
N GLY A 15 -3.50 -7.77 -17.86
CA GLY A 15 -3.42 -6.91 -16.66
C GLY A 15 -2.00 -6.50 -16.25
N GLN A 16 -1.02 -7.40 -16.37
CA GLN A 16 0.38 -7.11 -16.00
C GLN A 16 1.05 -6.17 -17.00
N GLU A 17 0.74 -6.32 -18.30
CA GLU A 17 1.24 -5.43 -19.34
C GLU A 17 0.85 -3.97 -19.07
N ASP A 18 -0.40 -3.74 -18.65
CA ASP A 18 -0.93 -2.41 -18.33
C ASP A 18 -0.22 -1.80 -17.11
N ILE A 19 0.08 -2.58 -16.06
CA ILE A 19 0.83 -2.09 -14.88
C ILE A 19 2.27 -1.75 -15.25
N CYS A 20 2.99 -2.71 -15.85
CA CYS A 20 4.39 -2.52 -16.23
C CYS A 20 4.56 -1.33 -17.20
N THR A 21 3.63 -1.16 -18.13
CA THR A 21 3.63 -0.01 -19.05
C THR A 21 3.53 1.29 -18.29
N VAL A 22 2.58 1.41 -17.35
CA VAL A 22 2.44 2.62 -16.53
C VAL A 22 3.70 2.88 -15.71
N SER A 23 4.24 1.87 -15.03
CA SER A 23 5.44 2.04 -14.20
C SER A 23 6.68 2.45 -15.01
N LEU A 24 6.82 1.96 -16.25
CA LEU A 24 7.90 2.36 -17.14
C LEU A 24 7.72 3.79 -17.68
N LEU A 25 6.49 4.16 -18.02
CA LEU A 25 6.17 5.49 -18.53
C LEU A 25 6.30 6.57 -17.45
N LEU A 26 6.08 6.23 -16.18
CA LEU A 26 6.20 7.17 -15.06
C LEU A 26 7.63 7.35 -14.54
N GLN A 27 8.63 6.69 -15.14
CA GLN A 27 10.02 6.92 -14.76
C GLN A 27 10.42 8.39 -14.98
N PRO A 28 11.26 8.97 -14.10
CA PRO A 28 11.64 10.37 -14.21
C PRO A 28 12.17 10.74 -15.61
N GLY A 29 11.56 11.75 -16.22
CA GLY A 29 11.98 12.27 -17.54
C GLY A 29 11.43 11.54 -18.76
N VAL A 30 10.59 10.50 -18.61
CA VAL A 30 9.99 9.77 -19.74
C VAL A 30 8.73 10.45 -20.27
N LEU A 31 7.83 10.88 -19.38
CA LEU A 31 6.61 11.60 -19.74
C LEU A 31 6.67 13.07 -19.33
N SER A 32 6.01 13.91 -20.13
CA SER A 32 5.64 15.26 -19.69
C SER A 32 4.50 15.21 -18.68
N GLU A 33 4.35 16.27 -17.88
CA GLU A 33 3.24 16.42 -16.92
C GLU A 33 1.86 16.29 -17.59
N ASP A 34 1.67 16.87 -18.77
CA ASP A 34 0.40 16.77 -19.51
C ASP A 34 0.07 15.31 -19.87
N ASN A 35 1.07 14.54 -20.31
CA ASN A 35 0.87 13.13 -20.64
C ASN A 35 0.66 12.28 -19.39
N ARG A 36 1.27 12.66 -18.26
CA ARG A 36 1.05 12.03 -16.95
C ARG A 36 -0.40 12.21 -16.48
N LEU A 37 -0.97 13.41 -16.66
CA LEU A 37 -2.38 13.68 -16.36
C LEU A 37 -3.32 12.91 -17.28
N LEU A 38 -3.04 12.83 -18.58
CA LEU A 38 -3.83 12.02 -19.51
C LEU A 38 -3.80 10.52 -19.15
N LEU A 39 -2.66 10.02 -18.67
CA LEU A 39 -2.55 8.64 -18.19
C LEU A 39 -3.36 8.42 -16.90
N TRP A 40 -3.37 9.40 -16.01
CA TRP A 40 -4.19 9.41 -14.80
C TRP A 40 -5.70 9.40 -15.11
N GLU A 41 -6.16 10.23 -16.04
CA GLU A 41 -7.57 10.23 -16.46
C GLU A 41 -8.03 8.86 -16.96
N LYS A 42 -7.15 8.15 -17.69
CA LYS A 42 -7.40 6.78 -18.17
C LYS A 42 -7.46 5.76 -17.03
N ALA A 43 -6.82 5.99 -15.89
CA ALA A 43 -6.87 5.08 -14.74
C ALA A 43 -8.28 4.89 -14.17
N SER A 44 -9.16 5.88 -14.34
CA SER A 44 -10.59 5.77 -14.00
C SER A 44 -11.33 4.69 -14.80
N LEU A 45 -10.87 4.43 -16.04
CA LEU A 45 -11.40 3.41 -16.94
C LEU A 45 -10.65 2.08 -16.78
N LYS A 46 -9.36 2.13 -16.45
CA LYS A 46 -8.47 0.98 -16.27
C LYS A 46 -7.86 0.96 -14.87
N SER A 47 -8.51 0.25 -13.94
CA SER A 47 -8.05 0.11 -12.56
C SER A 47 -6.63 -0.47 -12.41
N ALA A 48 -6.13 -1.19 -13.42
CA ALA A 48 -4.76 -1.71 -13.49
C ALA A 48 -3.70 -0.60 -13.52
N TYR A 49 -4.05 0.65 -13.82
CA TYR A 49 -3.09 1.74 -13.85
C TYR A 49 -2.74 2.23 -12.43
N TYR A 50 -3.67 2.12 -11.47
CA TYR A 50 -3.44 2.62 -10.11
C TYR A 50 -2.22 2.00 -9.43
N PRO A 51 -2.02 0.67 -9.42
CA PRO A 51 -0.80 0.09 -8.83
C PRO A 51 0.49 0.61 -9.50
N GLY A 52 0.49 0.88 -10.80
CA GLY A 52 1.67 1.43 -11.49
C GLY A 52 2.03 2.84 -11.00
N PHE A 53 1.04 3.68 -10.74
CA PHE A 53 1.22 4.98 -10.08
C PHE A 53 1.76 4.81 -8.65
N LEU A 54 1.23 3.88 -7.87
CA LEU A 54 1.69 3.65 -6.50
C LEU A 54 3.13 3.15 -6.44
N ILE A 55 3.56 2.29 -7.37
CA ILE A 55 4.93 1.78 -7.39
C ILE A 55 5.95 2.86 -7.75
N THR A 56 5.60 3.72 -8.72
CA THR A 56 6.60 4.60 -9.36
C THR A 56 6.55 6.03 -8.84
N ALA A 57 5.38 6.50 -8.43
CA ALA A 57 5.11 7.90 -8.15
C ALA A 57 4.34 8.11 -6.84
N ALA A 58 4.50 7.22 -5.84
CA ALA A 58 3.83 7.34 -4.54
C ALA A 58 4.01 8.72 -3.87
N ASP A 59 5.16 9.37 -4.11
CA ASP A 59 5.51 10.66 -3.53
C ASP A 59 5.31 11.86 -4.51
N ASP A 60 4.80 11.61 -5.72
CA ASP A 60 4.48 12.64 -6.73
C ASP A 60 3.24 12.24 -7.53
N LEU A 61 2.13 12.03 -6.81
CA LEU A 61 0.87 11.60 -7.40
C LEU A 61 0.18 12.76 -8.14
N PRO A 62 -0.38 12.54 -9.35
CA PRO A 62 -1.04 13.61 -10.11
C PRO A 62 -2.31 14.15 -9.45
N HIS A 63 -3.00 13.32 -8.66
CA HIS A 63 -4.14 13.74 -7.86
C HIS A 63 -3.69 14.09 -6.45
N LYS A 64 -3.93 15.33 -6.04
CA LYS A 64 -3.58 15.85 -4.72
C LYS A 64 -4.81 15.89 -3.82
N VAL A 65 -4.69 15.28 -2.66
CA VAL A 65 -5.65 15.36 -1.56
C VAL A 65 -5.00 16.18 -0.45
N ASP A 66 -5.74 17.13 0.11
CA ASP A 66 -5.23 17.98 1.20
C ASP A 66 -4.63 17.13 2.33
N LYS A 67 -3.50 17.61 2.87
CA LYS A 67 -2.87 17.02 4.06
C LYS A 67 -3.86 16.95 5.23
N HIS A 68 -3.64 15.99 6.12
CA HIS A 68 -4.45 15.85 7.32
C HIS A 68 -4.33 17.10 8.21
N GLU A 69 -5.40 17.43 8.94
CA GLU A 69 -5.41 18.63 9.80
C GLU A 69 -4.34 18.58 10.91
N SER A 70 -4.07 17.39 11.43
CA SER A 70 -2.99 17.15 12.40
C SER A 70 -1.58 17.26 11.81
N TYR A 71 -1.40 17.34 10.49
CA TYR A 71 -0.07 17.30 9.86
C TYR A 71 0.85 18.41 10.35
N ALA A 72 0.33 19.62 10.53
CA ALA A 72 1.14 20.75 10.99
C ALA A 72 1.71 20.51 12.39
N ASP A 73 0.86 20.01 13.31
CA ASP A 73 1.26 19.71 14.69
C ASP A 73 2.18 18.49 14.74
N LEU A 74 1.87 17.43 13.99
CA LEU A 74 2.71 16.23 13.88
C LEU A 74 4.09 16.58 13.34
N SER A 75 4.18 17.39 12.29
CA SER A 75 5.45 17.78 11.68
C SER A 75 6.35 18.54 12.66
N LEU A 76 5.77 19.32 13.58
CA LEU A 76 6.54 20.06 14.57
C LEU A 76 7.11 19.13 15.64
N HIS A 77 6.28 18.25 16.20
CA HIS A 77 6.69 17.39 17.32
C HIS A 77 7.53 16.19 16.89
N LEU A 78 7.36 15.70 15.65
CA LEU A 78 8.12 14.57 15.12
C LEU A 78 9.46 14.95 14.50
N ALA A 79 9.75 16.26 14.34
CA ALA A 79 10.96 16.73 13.66
C ALA A 79 12.24 16.15 14.28
N GLU A 80 12.35 16.17 15.61
CA GLU A 80 13.54 15.66 16.32
C GLU A 80 13.69 14.13 16.15
N LEU A 81 12.60 13.36 16.28
CA LEU A 81 12.63 11.91 16.08
C LEU A 81 13.03 11.56 14.64
N ILE A 82 12.52 12.30 13.66
CA ILE A 82 12.86 12.10 12.25
C ILE A 82 14.34 12.38 11.99
N GLU A 83 14.89 13.45 12.58
CA GLU A 83 16.33 13.78 12.50
C GLU A 83 17.21 12.69 13.14
N GLN A 84 16.72 12.03 14.19
CA GLN A 84 17.37 10.88 14.83
C GLN A 84 17.26 9.58 14.03
N GLY A 85 16.50 9.59 12.92
CA GLY A 85 16.33 8.43 12.04
C GLY A 85 15.15 7.53 12.40
N ASN A 86 14.22 7.98 13.25
CA ASN A 86 13.06 7.19 13.64
C ASN A 86 12.17 6.89 12.42
N SER A 87 12.13 5.63 12.00
CA SER A 87 11.44 5.19 10.78
C SER A 87 9.91 5.24 10.94
N VAL A 88 9.40 4.89 12.13
CA VAL A 88 7.97 4.99 12.47
C VAL A 88 7.50 6.45 12.39
N ALA A 89 8.27 7.40 12.91
CA ALA A 89 7.95 8.83 12.86
C ALA A 89 7.87 9.35 11.43
N GLN A 90 8.81 8.95 10.58
CA GLN A 90 8.82 9.31 9.16
C GLN A 90 7.59 8.77 8.44
N CYS A 91 7.29 7.48 8.58
CA CYS A 91 6.11 6.86 7.98
C CYS A 91 4.81 7.47 8.52
N TYR A 92 4.74 7.71 9.83
CA TYR A 92 3.55 8.27 10.48
C TYR A 92 3.28 9.70 10.01
N LEU A 93 4.30 10.55 9.93
CA LEU A 93 4.16 11.89 9.36
C LEU A 93 3.77 11.83 7.87
N TRP A 94 4.38 10.92 7.10
CA TRP A 94 4.08 10.75 5.69
C TRP A 94 2.61 10.37 5.45
N CYS A 95 2.04 9.46 6.25
CA CYS A 95 0.61 9.09 6.18
C CYS A 95 -0.32 10.30 6.29
N HIS A 96 0.07 11.34 7.03
CA HIS A 96 -0.72 12.56 7.24
C HIS A 96 -0.40 13.67 6.22
N SER A 97 0.60 13.47 5.36
CA SER A 97 0.98 14.43 4.30
C SER A 97 -0.01 14.44 3.13
N GLU A 98 0.09 15.45 2.25
CA GLU A 98 -0.64 15.48 0.98
C GLU A 98 -0.44 14.18 0.17
N ASN A 99 0.80 13.68 0.13
CA ASN A 99 1.13 12.45 -0.60
C ASN A 99 0.50 11.21 0.05
N GLY A 100 0.57 11.08 1.37
CA GLY A 100 -0.05 9.96 2.10
C GLY A 100 -1.57 9.92 1.91
N GLN A 101 -2.24 11.06 2.04
CA GLN A 101 -3.68 11.18 1.83
C GLN A 101 -4.08 10.89 0.37
N SER A 102 -3.24 11.32 -0.58
CA SER A 102 -3.43 10.99 -2.01
C SER A 102 -3.25 9.50 -2.26
N PHE A 103 -2.24 8.88 -1.66
CA PHE A 103 -1.99 7.43 -1.75
C PHE A 103 -3.18 6.61 -1.25
N PHE A 104 -3.76 6.99 -0.09
CA PHE A 104 -4.97 6.39 0.46
C PHE A 104 -6.19 6.54 -0.45
N HIS A 105 -6.33 7.70 -1.11
CA HIS A 105 -7.35 7.89 -2.12
C HIS A 105 -7.21 6.90 -3.28
N ILE A 106 -5.99 6.67 -3.76
CA ILE A 106 -5.71 5.72 -4.85
C ILE A 106 -6.03 4.29 -4.43
N ILE A 107 -5.68 3.87 -3.22
CA ILE A 107 -6.05 2.55 -2.68
C ILE A 107 -7.57 2.37 -2.77
N LYS A 108 -8.33 3.36 -2.30
CA LYS A 108 -9.80 3.34 -2.37
C LYS A 108 -10.31 3.23 -3.81
N LEU A 109 -9.70 3.93 -4.77
CA LEU A 109 -10.07 3.84 -6.19
C LEU A 109 -9.77 2.46 -6.78
N ALA A 110 -8.59 1.90 -6.49
CA ALA A 110 -8.15 0.61 -7.01
C ALA A 110 -9.06 -0.54 -6.51
N LEU A 111 -9.46 -0.51 -5.22
CA LEU A 111 -10.32 -1.52 -4.61
C LEU A 111 -11.81 -1.39 -4.97
N LYS A 112 -12.27 -0.25 -5.53
CA LYS A 112 -13.66 -0.09 -5.97
C LYS A 112 -14.01 -1.07 -7.09
N ARG A 113 -13.09 -1.29 -8.03
CA ARG A 113 -13.29 -2.13 -9.22
C ARG A 113 -12.01 -2.91 -9.55
N PRO A 114 -11.62 -3.91 -8.73
CA PRO A 114 -10.46 -4.74 -9.06
C PRO A 114 -10.73 -5.48 -10.37
N SER A 115 -9.86 -5.32 -11.36
CA SER A 115 -10.08 -5.89 -12.70
C SER A 115 -9.71 -7.37 -12.75
N GLN A 116 -8.55 -7.73 -12.21
CA GLN A 116 -7.95 -9.07 -12.28
C GLN A 116 -7.10 -9.36 -11.03
N GLN A 117 -6.74 -10.63 -10.82
CA GLN A 117 -5.99 -11.09 -9.66
C GLN A 117 -4.64 -10.39 -9.53
N ASP A 118 -3.85 -10.36 -10.60
CA ASP A 118 -2.52 -9.76 -10.62
C ASP A 118 -2.54 -8.29 -10.23
N VAL A 119 -3.58 -7.55 -10.64
CA VAL A 119 -3.75 -6.15 -10.26
C VAL A 119 -3.95 -5.99 -8.76
N VAL A 120 -4.67 -6.92 -8.13
CA VAL A 120 -4.85 -6.92 -6.66
C VAL A 120 -3.56 -7.31 -5.96
N VAL A 121 -2.86 -8.34 -6.45
CA VAL A 121 -1.56 -8.78 -5.93
C VAL A 121 -0.56 -7.63 -5.96
N THR A 122 -0.41 -6.98 -7.12
CA THR A 122 0.49 -5.85 -7.29
C THR A 122 0.08 -4.66 -6.42
N LEU A 123 -1.22 -4.39 -6.27
CA LEU A 123 -1.70 -3.36 -5.36
C LEU A 123 -1.27 -3.63 -3.91
N PHE A 124 -1.51 -4.84 -3.39
CA PHE A 124 -1.18 -5.19 -2.01
C PHE A 124 0.32 -5.10 -1.75
N ASN A 125 1.13 -5.64 -2.67
CA ASN A 125 2.58 -5.54 -2.58
C ASN A 125 3.06 -4.08 -2.63
N ALA A 126 2.49 -3.23 -3.49
CA ALA A 126 2.85 -1.81 -3.56
C ALA A 126 2.49 -1.05 -2.27
N ILE A 127 1.40 -1.43 -1.59
CA ILE A 127 1.02 -0.83 -0.30
C ILE A 127 2.06 -1.18 0.77
N GLY A 128 2.42 -2.46 0.93
CA GLY A 128 3.43 -2.88 1.90
C GLY A 128 4.80 -2.25 1.63
N GLN A 129 5.26 -2.28 0.38
CA GLN A 129 6.56 -1.75 -0.04
C GLN A 129 6.77 -0.27 0.29
N LYS A 130 5.69 0.53 0.34
CA LYS A 130 5.79 1.94 0.74
C LYS A 130 6.36 2.11 2.16
N PHE A 131 6.25 1.09 3.00
CA PHE A 131 6.67 1.10 4.40
C PHE A 131 7.85 0.15 4.69
N ASP A 132 8.61 -0.26 3.66
CA ASP A 132 9.78 -1.14 3.82
C ASP A 132 10.81 -0.61 4.84
N SER A 133 10.86 0.71 5.04
CA SER A 133 11.71 1.35 6.06
C SER A 133 11.42 0.91 7.49
N LEU A 134 10.22 0.39 7.78
CA LEU A 134 9.85 -0.12 9.11
C LEU A 134 10.49 -1.49 9.42
N GLY A 135 11.11 -2.15 8.43
CA GLY A 135 11.80 -3.43 8.65
C GLY A 135 10.86 -4.61 8.97
N LEU A 136 9.57 -4.49 8.67
CA LEU A 136 8.59 -5.55 8.85
C LEU A 136 8.74 -6.61 7.75
N SER A 137 9.60 -7.60 8.00
CA SER A 137 9.89 -8.70 7.07
C SER A 137 8.86 -9.84 7.09
N ARG A 138 7.83 -9.74 7.95
CA ARG A 138 6.89 -10.82 8.23
C ARG A 138 5.72 -10.84 7.24
N SER A 139 5.39 -12.03 6.74
CA SER A 139 4.25 -12.24 5.85
C SER A 139 3.13 -12.98 6.58
N PHE A 140 1.89 -12.50 6.39
CA PHE A 140 0.70 -13.08 7.01
C PHE A 140 -0.24 -13.67 5.98
N ARG A 141 -0.98 -14.70 6.40
CA ARG A 141 -2.06 -15.32 5.60
C ARG A 141 -3.46 -14.97 6.15
N SER A 142 -3.54 -14.25 7.26
CA SER A 142 -4.79 -13.78 7.85
C SER A 142 -4.64 -12.35 8.38
N ILE A 143 -5.73 -11.58 8.36
CA ILE A 143 -5.77 -10.24 8.96
C ILE A 143 -5.72 -10.33 10.49
N GLU A 144 -6.29 -11.39 11.07
CA GLU A 144 -6.35 -11.61 12.52
C GLU A 144 -4.95 -11.81 13.12
N ASP A 145 -4.12 -12.68 12.51
CA ASP A 145 -2.74 -12.90 12.96
C ASP A 145 -1.89 -11.63 12.80
N LEU A 146 -2.11 -10.89 11.71
CA LEU A 146 -1.44 -9.62 11.45
C LEU A 146 -1.78 -8.59 12.54
N GLN A 147 -3.06 -8.45 12.88
CA GLN A 147 -3.52 -7.50 13.91
C GLN A 147 -3.02 -7.88 15.31
N MET A 148 -2.97 -9.18 15.61
CA MET A 148 -2.39 -9.69 16.85
C MET A 148 -0.92 -9.30 16.95
N PHE A 149 -0.14 -9.56 15.90
CA PHE A 149 1.27 -9.17 15.86
C PHE A 149 1.49 -7.65 15.97
N ASN A 150 0.66 -6.84 15.30
CA ASN A 150 0.75 -5.38 15.44
C ASN A 150 0.50 -4.92 16.87
N SER A 151 -0.41 -5.59 17.58
CA SER A 151 -0.68 -5.31 18.99
C SER A 151 0.53 -5.69 19.86
N GLU A 152 1.18 -6.83 19.59
CA GLU A 152 2.42 -7.23 20.27
C GLU A 152 3.56 -6.21 20.07
N VAL A 153 3.76 -5.73 18.84
CA VAL A 153 4.75 -4.67 18.53
C VAL A 153 4.40 -3.38 19.27
N PHE A 154 3.13 -2.99 19.29
CA PHE A 154 2.70 -1.76 19.94
C PHE A 154 2.83 -1.81 21.47
N ASP A 155 2.40 -2.91 22.08
CA ASP A 155 2.42 -3.10 23.53
C ASP A 155 3.85 -3.43 24.03
N GLY A 156 4.74 -3.81 23.11
CA GLY A 156 6.16 -4.06 23.33
C GLY A 156 6.52 -5.48 23.77
N ASP A 157 5.63 -6.42 23.47
CA ASP A 157 5.76 -7.84 23.74
C ASP A 157 6.34 -8.64 22.55
N SER A 158 6.79 -7.94 21.50
CA SER A 158 7.36 -8.54 20.29
C SER A 158 8.71 -9.24 20.54
N SER A 159 9.15 -10.09 19.60
CA SER A 159 10.49 -10.68 19.62
C SER A 159 11.60 -9.62 19.57
N GLU A 160 12.81 -9.98 20.02
CA GLU A 160 14.00 -9.11 20.00
C GLU A 160 14.31 -8.56 18.60
N GLU A 161 13.95 -9.29 17.53
CA GLU A 161 14.07 -8.87 16.13
C GLU A 161 13.35 -7.54 15.85
N PHE A 162 12.23 -7.28 16.52
CA PHE A 162 11.42 -6.06 16.34
C PHE A 162 11.58 -5.06 17.49
N SER A 163 12.56 -5.24 18.37
CA SER A 163 12.79 -4.36 19.53
C SER A 163 12.95 -2.89 19.14
N HIS A 164 13.72 -2.61 18.08
CA HIS A 164 13.90 -1.27 17.53
C HIS A 164 12.57 -0.63 17.11
N LEU A 165 11.73 -1.38 16.37
CA LEU A 165 10.42 -0.91 15.92
C LEU A 165 9.49 -0.62 17.12
N THR A 166 9.50 -1.49 18.11
CA THR A 166 8.76 -1.33 19.37
C THR A 166 9.17 -0.07 20.13
N ASP A 167 10.48 0.22 20.19
CA ASP A 167 10.99 1.43 20.83
C ASP A 167 10.56 2.69 20.07
N GLU A 168 10.68 2.69 18.74
CA GLU A 168 10.21 3.81 17.90
C GLU A 168 8.69 4.04 18.01
N VAL A 169 7.89 2.97 18.08
CA VAL A 169 6.43 3.06 18.32
C VAL A 169 6.14 3.65 19.70
N ARG A 170 6.91 3.27 20.72
CA ARG A 170 6.75 3.80 22.09
C ARG A 170 7.03 5.31 22.14
N GLU A 171 8.02 5.79 21.39
CA GLU A 171 8.32 7.22 21.28
C GLU A 171 7.13 8.01 20.70
N ILE A 172 6.52 7.50 19.63
CA ILE A 172 5.29 8.09 19.05
C ILE A 172 4.14 8.08 20.05
N ASN A 173 3.89 6.95 20.70
CA ASN A 173 2.81 6.82 21.67
C ASN A 173 3.00 7.73 22.90
N THR A 174 4.25 8.02 23.26
CA THR A 174 4.57 8.97 24.35
C THR A 174 4.21 10.40 23.96
N LEU A 175 4.47 10.80 22.71
CA LEU A 175 4.11 12.13 22.21
C LEU A 175 2.60 12.25 21.92
N PHE A 176 1.98 11.16 21.47
CA PHE A 176 0.58 11.12 21.06
C PHE A 176 -0.12 9.88 21.64
N PRO A 177 -0.61 9.94 22.91
CA PRO A 177 -1.22 8.78 23.57
C PRO A 177 -2.45 8.22 22.86
N ASP A 178 -3.18 9.07 22.11
CA ASP A 178 -4.36 8.68 21.35
C ASP A 178 -4.03 8.14 19.94
N SER A 179 -2.73 7.96 19.63
CA SER A 179 -2.28 7.50 18.30
C SER A 179 -2.41 5.99 18.07
N LYS A 180 -2.74 5.20 19.10
CA LYS A 180 -2.74 3.72 19.06
C LYS A 180 -3.40 3.16 17.80
N ASP A 181 -4.64 3.53 17.53
CA ASP A 181 -5.38 3.00 16.38
C ASP A 181 -4.74 3.39 15.04
N ARG A 182 -4.21 4.62 14.94
CA ARG A 182 -3.53 5.11 13.73
C ARG A 182 -2.20 4.39 13.52
N VAL A 183 -1.43 4.17 14.58
CA VAL A 183 -0.16 3.42 14.51
C VAL A 183 -0.43 1.97 14.10
N LEU A 184 -1.40 1.29 14.74
CA LEU A 184 -1.78 -0.08 14.38
C LEU A 184 -2.27 -0.19 12.92
N ALA A 185 -2.99 0.82 12.44
CA ALA A 185 -3.41 0.90 11.05
C ALA A 185 -2.21 1.04 10.10
N MET A 186 -1.24 1.91 10.42
CA MET A 186 -0.01 2.09 9.63
C MET A 186 0.82 0.80 9.58
N LEU A 187 1.06 0.15 10.72
CA LEU A 187 1.73 -1.17 10.78
C LEU A 187 0.95 -2.23 10.00
N GLY A 188 -0.38 -2.08 9.93
CA GLY A 188 -1.26 -2.89 9.12
C GLY A 188 -0.99 -2.74 7.62
N LEU A 189 -0.97 -1.50 7.13
CA LEU A 189 -0.65 -1.19 5.74
C LEU A 189 0.74 -1.69 5.35
N ALA A 190 1.73 -1.55 6.24
CA ALA A 190 3.11 -1.96 6.01
C ALA A 190 3.28 -3.47 5.75
N GLN A 191 2.32 -4.29 6.16
CA GLN A 191 2.38 -5.75 6.01
C GLN A 191 1.39 -6.28 4.97
N MET A 192 0.77 -5.38 4.21
CA MET A 192 -0.01 -5.77 3.04
C MET A 192 0.89 -6.42 2.00
N SER A 193 0.54 -7.64 1.62
CA SER A 193 1.28 -8.41 0.63
C SER A 193 0.39 -9.47 -0.01
N GLU A 194 0.90 -10.10 -1.07
CA GLU A 194 0.22 -11.18 -1.78
C GLU A 194 -0.15 -12.36 -0.89
N THR A 195 0.59 -12.63 0.19
CA THR A 195 0.37 -13.80 1.05
C THR A 195 -0.97 -13.74 1.78
N LEU A 196 -1.50 -12.54 2.03
CA LEU A 196 -2.85 -12.34 2.58
C LEU A 196 -3.94 -12.76 1.60
N LEU A 197 -3.61 -12.80 0.31
CA LEU A 197 -4.53 -13.15 -0.78
C LEU A 197 -4.51 -14.64 -1.12
N ASP A 198 -3.42 -15.36 -0.80
CA ASP A 198 -3.25 -16.79 -1.06
C ASP A 198 -4.48 -17.64 -0.68
N PRO A 199 -5.06 -17.50 0.53
CA PRO A 199 -6.20 -18.34 0.94
C PRO A 199 -7.47 -18.05 0.12
N LEU A 200 -7.53 -16.90 -0.54
CA LEU A 200 -8.70 -16.42 -1.27
C LEU A 200 -8.69 -16.85 -2.73
N PHE A 201 -7.53 -17.11 -3.33
CA PHE A 201 -7.40 -17.27 -4.78
C PHE A 201 -7.58 -18.68 -5.33
N GLY A 202 -7.56 -19.74 -4.51
CA GLY A 202 -8.23 -21.03 -4.77
C GLY A 202 -8.09 -21.68 -6.17
N GLY A 203 -7.06 -21.33 -6.96
CA GLY A 203 -6.75 -21.90 -8.28
C GLY A 203 -7.60 -21.47 -9.48
N ALA A 204 -8.66 -20.68 -9.32
CA ALA A 204 -9.54 -20.28 -10.44
C ALA A 204 -9.63 -18.76 -10.60
N GLU A 205 -9.28 -18.26 -11.79
CA GLU A 205 -9.41 -16.84 -12.15
C GLU A 205 -10.86 -16.36 -12.02
N CYS A 206 -11.05 -15.19 -11.40
CA CYS A 206 -12.36 -14.62 -11.19
C CYS A 206 -12.46 -13.20 -11.78
N PRO A 207 -13.44 -12.93 -12.66
CA PRO A 207 -13.64 -11.58 -13.20
C PRO A 207 -14.17 -10.60 -12.14
N GLY A 208 -13.97 -9.30 -12.38
CA GLY A 208 -13.96 -8.21 -11.38
C GLY A 208 -15.05 -8.16 -10.30
N SER A 209 -16.34 -8.43 -10.59
CA SER A 209 -17.38 -8.42 -9.53
C SER A 209 -17.25 -9.60 -8.56
N VAL A 210 -16.81 -10.75 -9.07
CA VAL A 210 -16.48 -11.93 -8.27
C VAL A 210 -15.17 -11.69 -7.52
N MET A 211 -14.20 -11.02 -8.16
CA MET A 211 -12.94 -10.62 -7.51
C MET A 211 -13.20 -9.70 -6.30
N ARG A 212 -14.01 -8.65 -6.45
CA ARG A 212 -14.35 -7.73 -5.36
C ARG A 212 -14.97 -8.47 -4.17
N LYS A 213 -15.89 -9.40 -4.41
CA LYS A 213 -16.50 -10.22 -3.35
C LYS A 213 -15.48 -11.17 -2.71
N ARG A 214 -14.56 -11.72 -3.51
CA ARG A 214 -13.53 -12.67 -3.08
C ARG A 214 -12.48 -12.02 -2.18
N ILE A 215 -12.02 -10.82 -2.52
CA ILE A 215 -11.01 -10.08 -1.74
C ILE A 215 -11.62 -9.29 -0.58
N LYS A 216 -12.94 -9.34 -0.41
CA LYS A 216 -13.65 -8.64 0.67
C LYS A 216 -13.04 -8.87 2.07
N PRO A 217 -12.67 -10.11 2.47
CA PRO A 217 -12.10 -10.38 3.80
C PRO A 217 -10.81 -9.62 4.13
N VAL A 218 -10.05 -9.20 3.12
CA VAL A 218 -8.79 -8.45 3.28
C VAL A 218 -8.94 -6.98 2.90
N SER A 219 -9.74 -6.68 1.88
CA SER A 219 -9.95 -5.32 1.39
C SER A 219 -10.79 -4.47 2.34
N GLU A 220 -11.74 -5.05 3.08
CA GLU A 220 -12.49 -4.29 4.09
C GLU A 220 -11.63 -3.88 5.29
N PRO A 221 -10.85 -4.78 5.91
CA PRO A 221 -9.91 -4.38 6.95
C PRO A 221 -8.88 -3.35 6.46
N LEU A 222 -8.34 -3.54 5.25
CA LEU A 222 -7.43 -2.57 4.62
C LEU A 222 -8.09 -1.18 4.50
N LEU A 223 -9.33 -1.11 4.03
CA LEU A 223 -10.08 0.15 3.96
C LEU A 223 -10.38 0.74 5.36
N GLY A 224 -10.56 -0.11 6.37
CA GLY A 224 -10.67 0.32 7.76
C GLY A 224 -9.39 0.95 8.30
N MET A 225 -8.22 0.36 7.99
CA MET A 225 -6.90 0.92 8.34
C MET A 225 -6.70 2.28 7.65
N VAL A 226 -7.03 2.37 6.36
CA VAL A 226 -6.99 3.66 5.64
C VAL A 226 -7.91 4.68 6.30
N ALA A 227 -9.17 4.31 6.61
CA ALA A 227 -10.10 5.22 7.25
C ALA A 227 -9.59 5.74 8.60
N LYS A 228 -8.91 4.91 9.40
CA LYS A 228 -8.30 5.33 10.66
C LYS A 228 -7.22 6.40 10.50
N LEU A 229 -6.45 6.34 9.42
CA LEU A 229 -5.42 7.32 9.08
C LEU A 229 -5.98 8.60 8.43
N GLU A 230 -7.26 8.60 8.06
CA GLU A 230 -7.99 9.75 7.52
C GLU A 230 -8.99 10.35 8.52
N GLU A 231 -9.25 9.69 9.66
CA GLU A 231 -10.10 10.17 10.73
C GLU A 231 -9.51 11.45 11.33
N LYS A 232 -10.32 12.49 11.43
CA LYS A 232 -9.95 13.80 11.98
C LYS A 232 -9.81 13.75 13.50
#